data_AF-A0A832H4R0-F1
#
_entry.id   AF-A0A832H4R0-F1
#
_cell.length_a   1.000
_cell.length_b   1.000
_cell.length_c   1.000
_cell.angle_alpha   90.00
_cell.angle_beta   90.00
_cell.angle_gamma   90.00
#
_symmetry.space_group_name_H-M   'P 1'
#
loop_
_entity.id
_entity.type
_entity.pdbx_description
1 polymer ?
#
loop_
_entity_poly.entity_id
_entity_poly.type
_entity_poly.pdbx_seq_one_letter_code
_entity_poly.pdbx_strand_id
1 'polypeptide(L)'
;MKIGFEAHKELFCRSFMDSHLLYEPETLPWPELDSNAIERIRKIPFWDEALYTERKAGVMLKAYAELVDDALIQDAIALQAMEEARHGRVIEYMVNHYGIEVPERPEKPLPTNLEPAFIKFGYGECFDSFFAFGLFGIA
;
A
#
# COMPACT_ATOMS: atom_id res chain seq x y z
N MET A 1 20.58 7.97 -27.07
CA MET A 1 19.52 8.11 -26.06
C MET A 1 20.16 8.59 -24.77
N LYS A 2 19.86 9.80 -24.28
CA LYS A 2 20.36 10.26 -22.98
C LYS A 2 19.43 9.70 -21.90
N ILE A 3 19.98 8.92 -20.98
CA ILE A 3 19.24 8.31 -19.86
C ILE A 3 18.99 9.40 -18.80
N GLY A 4 17.78 9.44 -18.22
CA GLY A 4 17.47 10.30 -17.07
C GLY A 4 17.21 11.77 -17.38
N PHE A 5 16.30 12.08 -18.32
CA PHE A 5 15.90 13.47 -18.57
C PHE A 5 14.80 13.91 -17.59
N GLU A 6 14.81 15.18 -17.17
CA GLU A 6 13.80 15.79 -16.27
C GLU A 6 12.37 15.51 -16.73
N ALA A 7 12.12 15.51 -18.04
CA ALA A 7 10.79 15.24 -18.59
C ALA A 7 10.25 13.84 -18.22
N HIS A 8 11.11 12.83 -18.02
CA HIS A 8 10.65 11.50 -17.59
C HIS A 8 10.21 11.50 -16.12
N LYS A 9 10.97 12.18 -15.25
CA LYS A 9 10.60 12.39 -13.84
C LYS A 9 9.28 13.14 -13.76
N GLU A 10 9.16 14.24 -14.50
CA GLU A 10 7.94 15.05 -14.53
C GLU A 10 6.73 14.26 -15.04
N LEU A 11 6.87 13.56 -16.18
CA LEU A 11 5.79 12.77 -16.74
C LEU A 11 5.35 11.67 -15.76
N PHE A 12 6.30 10.97 -15.12
CA PHE A 12 6.00 9.91 -14.17
C PHE A 12 5.25 10.43 -12.94
N CYS A 13 5.81 11.43 -12.25
CA CYS A 13 5.21 11.99 -11.04
C CYS A 13 3.84 12.63 -11.33
N ARG A 14 3.72 13.39 -12.42
CA ARG A 14 2.43 14.03 -12.77
C ARG A 14 1.39 13.01 -13.17
N SER A 15 1.73 12.03 -14.01
CA SER A 15 0.77 10.98 -14.39
C SER A 15 0.26 10.22 -13.16
N PHE A 16 1.15 9.91 -12.22
CA PHE A 16 0.79 9.27 -10.96
C PHE A 16 -0.21 10.13 -10.15
N MET A 17 0.10 11.41 -9.92
CA MET A 17 -0.74 12.28 -9.11
C MET A 17 -2.05 12.68 -9.80
N ASP A 18 -2.00 13.01 -11.09
CA ASP A 18 -3.17 13.47 -11.86
C ASP A 18 -4.19 12.34 -12.10
N SER A 19 -3.76 11.07 -12.04
CA SER A 19 -4.63 9.90 -12.19
C SER A 19 -5.19 9.38 -10.86
N HIS A 20 -4.82 10.00 -9.74
CA HIS A 20 -5.23 9.56 -8.41
C HIS A 20 -6.73 9.79 -8.18
N LEU A 21 -7.38 8.81 -7.54
CA LEU A 21 -8.79 8.85 -7.19
C LEU A 21 -8.98 8.72 -5.68
N LEU A 22 -9.69 9.70 -5.11
CA LEU A 22 -10.11 9.67 -3.72
C LEU A 22 -11.36 8.80 -3.55
N TYR A 23 -11.35 8.03 -2.46
CA TYR A 23 -12.44 7.17 -2.00
C TYR A 23 -12.26 6.91 -0.50
N GLU A 24 -13.36 6.65 0.19
CA GLU A 24 -13.34 6.28 1.61
C GLU A 24 -13.69 4.80 1.77
N PRO A 25 -12.78 3.97 2.30
CA PRO A 25 -13.00 2.52 2.52
C PRO A 25 -14.33 2.19 3.21
N GLU A 26 -14.73 3.05 4.14
CA GLU A 26 -15.93 2.97 4.97
C GLU A 26 -17.23 3.00 4.16
N THR A 27 -17.17 3.65 3.00
CA THR A 27 -18.32 3.92 2.14
C THR A 27 -18.37 3.04 0.90
N LEU A 28 -17.38 2.16 0.74
CA LEU A 28 -17.33 1.25 -0.40
C LEU A 28 -18.52 0.28 -0.35
N PRO A 29 -19.08 -0.09 -1.51
CA PRO A 29 -20.13 -1.09 -1.59
C PRO A 29 -19.53 -2.49 -1.39
N TRP A 30 -19.22 -2.85 -0.15
CA TRP A 30 -18.68 -4.15 0.20
C TRP A 30 -19.63 -5.27 -0.25
N PRO A 31 -19.14 -6.28 -0.99
CA PRO A 31 -20.01 -7.32 -1.53
C PRO A 31 -20.56 -8.23 -0.43
N GLU A 32 -21.83 -8.64 -0.58
CA GLU A 32 -22.36 -9.74 0.21
C GLU A 32 -21.69 -11.05 -0.23
N LEU A 33 -21.05 -11.75 0.71
CA LEU A 33 -20.36 -13.00 0.46
C LEU A 33 -21.21 -14.17 0.96
N ASP A 34 -21.27 -15.25 0.18
CA ASP A 34 -21.85 -16.50 0.68
C ASP A 34 -20.98 -17.13 1.77
N SER A 35 -21.54 -18.11 2.49
CA SER A 35 -20.85 -18.77 3.61
C SER A 35 -19.53 -19.41 3.21
N ASN A 36 -19.40 -19.91 1.98
CA ASN A 36 -18.17 -20.54 1.50
C ASN A 36 -17.08 -19.49 1.27
N ALA A 37 -17.42 -18.36 0.66
CA ALA A 37 -16.51 -17.24 0.45
C ALA A 37 -16.06 -16.62 1.78
N ILE A 38 -16.98 -16.45 2.75
CA ILE A 38 -16.64 -15.98 4.11
C ILE A 38 -15.67 -16.96 4.80
N GLU A 39 -15.90 -18.27 4.68
CA GLU A 39 -14.98 -19.26 5.27
C GLU A 39 -13.60 -19.20 4.63
N ARG A 40 -13.51 -19.03 3.30
CA ARG A 40 -12.23 -18.88 2.60
C ARG A 40 -11.47 -17.65 3.04
N ILE A 41 -12.14 -16.49 3.10
CA ILE A 41 -11.47 -15.24 3.46
C ILE A 41 -10.96 -15.29 4.91
N ARG A 42 -11.74 -15.87 5.84
CA ARG A 42 -11.33 -16.08 7.25
C ARG A 42 -10.14 -17.02 7.42
N LYS A 43 -9.94 -17.96 6.48
CA LYS A 43 -8.85 -18.95 6.54
C LYS A 43 -7.51 -18.43 6.01
N ILE A 44 -7.48 -17.24 5.39
CA ILE A 44 -6.23 -16.64 4.94
C ILE A 44 -5.38 -16.30 6.17
N PRO A 45 -4.18 -16.90 6.33
CA PRO A 45 -3.47 -16.92 7.61
C PRO A 45 -2.55 -15.71 7.83
N PHE A 46 -2.63 -14.69 6.98
CA PHE A 46 -1.69 -13.57 6.96
C PHE A 46 -2.37 -12.19 6.98
N TRP A 47 -3.64 -12.10 7.38
CA TRP A 47 -4.34 -10.81 7.52
C TRP A 47 -3.65 -9.86 8.50
N ASP A 48 -3.07 -10.42 9.56
CA ASP A 48 -2.30 -9.66 10.55
C ASP A 48 -0.99 -9.12 9.99
N GLU A 49 -0.27 -9.92 9.19
CA GLU A 49 0.91 -9.45 8.46
C GLU A 49 0.56 -8.38 7.42
N ALA A 50 -0.54 -8.57 6.68
CA ALA A 50 -0.99 -7.61 5.67
C ALA A 50 -1.31 -6.25 6.33
N LEU A 51 -2.20 -6.23 7.33
CA LEU A 51 -2.55 -5.00 8.04
C LEU A 51 -1.33 -4.33 8.69
N TYR A 52 -0.44 -5.14 9.27
CA TYR A 52 0.80 -4.64 9.88
C TYR A 52 1.75 -4.03 8.85
N THR A 53 1.88 -4.63 7.67
CA THR A 53 2.75 -4.16 6.59
C THR A 53 2.26 -2.80 6.07
N GLU A 54 0.97 -2.67 5.78
CA GLU A 54 0.38 -1.42 5.28
C GLU A 54 0.55 -0.25 6.25
N ARG A 55 0.22 -0.48 7.53
CA ARG A 55 0.38 0.56 8.58
C ARG A 55 1.82 1.03 8.68
N LYS A 56 2.78 0.10 8.60
CA LYS A 56 4.20 0.43 8.64
C LYS A 56 4.66 1.16 7.37
N ALA A 57 4.17 0.75 6.21
CA ALA A 57 4.49 1.35 4.92
C ALA A 57 4.11 2.84 4.92
N GLY A 58 2.86 3.17 5.27
CA GLY A 58 2.41 4.58 5.32
C GLY A 58 3.27 5.46 6.24
N VAL A 59 3.63 4.97 7.43
CA VAL A 59 4.49 5.72 8.37
C VAL A 59 5.91 5.89 7.82
N MET A 60 6.48 4.84 7.21
CA MET A 60 7.83 4.88 6.63
C MET A 60 7.91 5.80 5.41
N LEU A 61 6.95 5.71 4.48
CA LEU A 61 6.91 6.55 3.27
C LEU A 61 6.71 8.01 3.64
N LYS A 62 5.83 8.29 4.61
CA LYS A 62 5.63 9.67 5.11
C LYS A 62 6.92 10.25 5.66
N ALA A 63 7.62 9.49 6.52
CA ALA A 63 8.90 9.93 7.08
C ALA A 63 9.98 10.09 5.99
N TYR A 64 9.99 9.22 4.98
CA TYR A 64 10.94 9.34 3.87
C TYR A 64 10.66 10.55 2.98
N ALA A 65 9.39 10.87 2.70
CA ALA A 65 9.02 12.05 1.91
C ALA A 65 9.57 13.35 2.50
N GLU A 66 9.66 13.46 3.83
CA GLU A 66 10.23 14.62 4.52
C GLU A 66 11.74 14.80 4.28
N LEU A 67 12.45 13.77 3.80
CA LEU A 67 13.88 13.80 3.51
C LEU A 67 14.20 14.07 2.02
N VAL A 68 13.17 14.16 1.16
CA VAL A 68 13.35 14.30 -0.29
C VAL A 68 13.38 15.78 -0.67
N ASP A 69 14.49 16.21 -1.29
CA ASP A 69 14.70 17.62 -1.66
C ASP A 69 13.90 18.06 -2.91
N ASP A 70 13.67 17.14 -3.85
CA ASP A 70 12.91 17.45 -5.07
C ASP A 70 11.42 17.49 -4.76
N ALA A 71 10.84 18.69 -4.78
CA ALA A 71 9.44 18.91 -4.41
C ALA A 71 8.45 18.04 -5.20
N LEU A 72 8.72 17.75 -6.48
CA LEU A 72 7.80 16.94 -7.29
C LEU A 72 7.84 15.47 -6.88
N ILE A 73 9.04 14.96 -6.58
CA ILE A 73 9.20 13.59 -6.05
C ILE A 73 8.62 13.50 -4.63
N GLN A 74 8.86 14.52 -3.81
CA GLN A 74 8.31 14.62 -2.46
C GLN A 74 6.77 14.55 -2.47
N ASP A 75 6.10 15.34 -3.31
CA ASP A 75 4.64 15.32 -3.45
C ASP A 75 4.13 13.95 -3.87
N ALA A 76 4.80 13.29 -4.83
CA ALA A 76 4.44 11.96 -5.27
C ALA A 76 4.58 10.91 -4.14
N ILE A 77 5.69 10.93 -3.39
CA ILE A 77 5.89 10.00 -2.26
C ILE A 77 4.92 10.29 -1.12
N ALA A 78 4.61 11.57 -0.85
CA ALA A 78 3.63 11.95 0.15
C ALA A 78 2.22 11.42 -0.21
N LEU A 79 1.84 11.48 -1.49
CA LEU A 79 0.61 10.87 -1.98
C LEU A 79 0.64 9.34 -1.82
N GLN A 80 1.74 8.68 -2.16
CA GLN A 80 1.91 7.24 -1.90
C GLN A 80 1.77 6.90 -0.41
N ALA A 81 2.38 7.68 0.48
CA ALA A 81 2.29 7.47 1.93
C ALA A 81 0.85 7.52 2.44
N MET A 82 0.05 8.47 1.91
CA MET A 82 -1.38 8.56 2.21
C MET A 82 -2.13 7.32 1.70
N GLU A 83 -1.79 6.82 0.52
CA GLU A 83 -2.39 5.61 -0.05
C GLU A 83 -2.07 4.35 0.75
N GLU A 84 -0.82 4.14 1.18
CA GLU A 84 -0.48 2.96 2.01
C GLU A 84 -1.22 3.01 3.37
N ALA A 85 -1.35 4.20 3.96
CA ALA A 85 -2.18 4.35 5.15
C ALA A 85 -3.66 4.03 4.88
N ARG A 86 -4.15 4.35 3.68
CA ARG A 86 -5.51 4.02 3.23
C ARG A 86 -5.67 2.53 2.93
N HIS A 87 -4.68 1.84 2.39
CA HIS A 87 -4.69 0.38 2.24
C HIS A 87 -4.85 -0.31 3.60
N GLY A 88 -4.13 0.17 4.61
CA GLY A 88 -4.32 -0.28 6.00
C GLY A 88 -5.77 -0.13 6.46
N ARG A 89 -6.41 1.01 6.18
CA ARG A 89 -7.85 1.21 6.47
C ARG A 89 -8.75 0.26 5.66
N VAL A 90 -8.47 0.03 4.38
CA VAL A 90 -9.24 -0.93 3.56
C VAL A 90 -9.22 -2.32 4.19
N ILE A 91 -8.04 -2.82 4.57
CA ILE A 91 -7.91 -4.13 5.20
C ILE A 91 -8.62 -4.14 6.56
N GLU A 92 -8.43 -3.11 7.39
CA GLU A 92 -9.09 -2.98 8.68
C GLU A 92 -10.63 -3.03 8.56
N TYR A 93 -11.21 -2.28 7.63
CA TYR A 93 -12.64 -2.32 7.38
C TYR A 93 -13.10 -3.67 6.86
N MET A 94 -12.34 -4.29 5.95
CA MET A 94 -12.66 -5.61 5.41
C MET A 94 -12.67 -6.69 6.51
N VAL A 95 -11.65 -6.74 7.36
CA VAL A 95 -11.56 -7.75 8.43
C VAL A 95 -12.68 -7.56 9.46
N ASN A 96 -13.01 -6.31 9.80
CA ASN A 96 -14.13 -6.01 10.68
C ASN A 96 -15.47 -6.38 10.05
N HIS A 97 -15.69 -6.02 8.78
CA HIS A 97 -16.94 -6.25 8.06
C HIS A 97 -17.26 -7.75 7.92
N TYR A 98 -16.27 -8.60 7.65
CA TYR A 98 -16.46 -10.06 7.53
C TYR A 98 -16.20 -10.85 8.82
N GLY A 99 -15.94 -10.17 9.94
CA GLY A 99 -15.67 -10.80 11.24
C GLY A 99 -14.45 -11.73 11.21
N ILE A 100 -13.35 -11.22 10.67
CA ILE A 100 -12.04 -11.88 10.64
C ILE A 100 -11.26 -11.38 11.87
N GLU A 101 -10.86 -12.31 12.74
CA GLU A 101 -10.07 -11.96 13.93
C GLU A 101 -8.61 -11.71 13.52
N VAL A 102 -8.11 -10.52 13.85
CA VAL A 102 -6.72 -10.12 13.58
C VAL A 102 -6.09 -9.69 14.90
N PRO A 103 -5.02 -10.38 15.37
CA PRO A 103 -4.33 -9.97 16.59
C PRO A 103 -3.68 -8.60 16.41
N GLU A 104 -3.75 -7.79 17.46
CA GLU A 104 -3.00 -6.54 17.52
C GLU A 104 -1.50 -6.84 17.59
N ARG A 105 -0.72 -6.10 16.81
CA ARG A 105 0.74 -6.20 16.77
C ARG A 105 1.35 -4.86 17.17
N PRO A 106 2.41 -4.86 18.00
CA PRO A 106 3.06 -3.62 18.40
C PRO A 106 3.71 -2.94 17.19
N GLU A 107 3.66 -1.62 17.18
CA GLU A 107 4.37 -0.82 16.18
C GLU A 107 5.89 -1.04 16.32
N LYS A 108 6.57 -1.21 15.19
CA LYS A 108 8.04 -1.22 15.16
C LYS A 108 8.56 0.19 14.90
N PRO A 109 9.72 0.55 15.49
CA PRO A 109 10.36 1.82 15.19
C PRO A 109 10.71 1.90 13.69
N LEU A 110 10.80 3.14 13.20
CA LEU A 110 11.26 3.42 11.86
C LEU A 110 12.66 2.83 11.61
N PRO A 111 12.95 2.38 10.38
CA PRO A 111 14.31 2.02 9.98
C PRO A 111 15.26 3.20 10.18
N THR A 112 16.50 2.93 10.59
CA THR A 112 17.53 3.97 10.75
C THR A 112 17.85 4.68 9.43
N ASN A 113 17.84 3.95 8.31
CA ASN A 113 18.06 4.49 6.98
C ASN A 113 16.77 4.36 6.15
N LEU A 114 16.09 5.48 5.92
CA LEU A 114 14.79 5.50 5.27
C LEU A 114 14.85 5.28 3.76
N GLU A 115 15.82 5.85 3.05
CA GLU A 115 15.95 5.67 1.59
C GLU A 115 16.16 4.20 1.18
N PRO A 116 17.12 3.43 1.75
CA PRO A 116 17.24 2.00 1.44
C PRO A 116 16.00 1.20 1.83
N ALA A 117 15.31 1.60 2.90
CA ALA A 117 14.08 0.95 3.32
C ALA A 117 12.94 1.21 2.31
N PHE A 118 12.80 2.43 1.81
CA PHE A 118 11.86 2.81 0.76
C PHE A 118 12.12 2.04 -0.53
N ILE A 119 13.37 2.01 -1.00
CA ILE A 119 13.75 1.27 -2.23
C ILE A 119 13.45 -0.22 -2.08
N LYS A 120 13.82 -0.82 -0.95
CA LYS A 120 13.58 -2.25 -0.69
C LYS A 120 12.08 -2.55 -0.63
N PHE A 121 11.31 -1.70 0.04
CA PHE A 121 9.86 -1.83 0.14
C PHE A 121 9.21 -1.75 -1.24
N GLY A 122 9.48 -0.69 -2.00
CA GLY A 122 8.93 -0.53 -3.35
C GLY A 122 9.33 -1.63 -4.33
N TYR A 123 10.53 -2.20 -4.19
CA TYR A 123 10.90 -3.40 -4.97
C TYR A 123 10.08 -4.63 -4.55
N GLY A 124 9.79 -4.80 -3.26
CA GLY A 124 8.91 -5.86 -2.75
C GLY A 124 7.48 -5.76 -3.31
N GLU A 125 6.92 -4.55 -3.32
CA GLU A 125 5.59 -4.27 -3.86
C GLU A 125 5.42 -4.69 -5.32
N CYS A 126 6.50 -4.65 -6.13
CA CYS A 126 6.47 -5.17 -7.49
C CYS A 126 6.25 -6.69 -7.54
N PHE A 127 6.80 -7.46 -6.59
CA PHE A 127 6.54 -8.90 -6.48
C PHE A 127 5.13 -9.15 -5.97
N ASP A 128 4.71 -8.41 -4.94
CA ASP A 128 3.40 -8.58 -4.34
C ASP A 128 2.30 -8.28 -5.36
N SER A 129 2.44 -7.21 -6.15
CA SER A 129 1.58 -6.92 -7.30
C SER A 129 1.57 -8.05 -8.34
N PHE A 130 2.73 -8.61 -8.69
CA PHE A 130 2.79 -9.73 -9.64
C PHE A 130 2.04 -10.97 -9.12
N PHE A 131 2.16 -11.32 -7.84
CA PHE A 131 1.44 -12.45 -7.27
C PHE A 131 -0.06 -12.14 -7.08
N ALA A 132 -0.42 -10.95 -6.62
CA ALA A 132 -1.80 -10.54 -6.38
C ALA A 132 -2.62 -10.37 -7.66
N PHE A 133 -2.02 -9.88 -8.76
CA PHE A 133 -2.74 -9.70 -10.03
C PHE A 133 -2.47 -10.82 -11.04
N GLY A 134 -1.27 -11.41 -11.03
CA GLY A 134 -0.84 -12.40 -12.02
C GLY A 134 -1.20 -13.84 -11.66
N LEU A 135 -1.08 -14.24 -10.38
CA LEU A 135 -1.25 -15.65 -10.00
C LEU A 135 -2.73 -16.08 -10.02
N PHE A 136 -3.65 -15.19 -9.62
CA PHE A 136 -5.10 -15.49 -9.65
C PHE A 136 -5.67 -15.54 -11.09
N GLY A 137 -4.96 -15.01 -12.08
CA GLY A 137 -5.32 -15.18 -13.50
C GLY A 137 -4.87 -16.51 -14.11
N ILE A 138 -3.97 -17.24 -13.44
CA ILE A 138 -3.41 -18.53 -13.89
C ILE A 138 -4.00 -19.71 -13.11
N ALA A 139 -4.57 -19.47 -11.92
CA ALA A 139 -5.15 -20.46 -11.01
C ALA A 139 -6.61 -20.84 -11.34
#